data_AF-A0A381XPH8-F1
#
_entry.id   AF-A0A381XPH8-F1
#
_cell.length_a   1.000
_cell.length_b   1.000
_cell.length_c   1.000
_cell.angle_alpha   90.00
_cell.angle_beta   90.00
_cell.angle_gamma   90.00
#
_symmetry.space_group_name_H-M   'P 1'
#
loop_
_entity.id
_entity.type
_entity.pdbx_description
1 polymer ?
#
loop_
_entity_poly.entity_id
_entity_poly.type
_entity_poly.pdbx_seq_one_letter_code
_entity_poly.pdbx_strand_id
1 'polypeptide(L)'
;MRKTLKFSAYTVLLGLIIGGLYLANLFLMRPVSLDHYLAKNLVVDMFDSPETITHLGLVDRFNWLTQHNSKLSLDGLEKIESDLQKAVDRRRLIASYPPDSLSHRQRITQKIALFDLDNE
;
A
#
# COMPACT_ATOMS: atom_id res chain seq x y z
N MET A 1 -19.55 2.91 -36.32
CA MET A 1 -18.20 2.45 -35.90
C MET A 1 -17.30 3.58 -35.39
N ARG A 2 -17.09 4.71 -36.10
CA ARG A 2 -16.23 5.80 -35.60
C ARG A 2 -16.71 6.46 -34.29
N LYS A 3 -18.02 6.64 -34.11
CA LYS A 3 -18.59 7.24 -32.88
C LYS A 3 -18.47 6.33 -31.65
N THR A 4 -18.67 5.01 -31.82
CA THR A 4 -18.55 4.03 -30.74
C THR A 4 -17.10 3.86 -30.28
N LEU A 5 -16.13 3.88 -31.21
CA LEU A 5 -14.71 3.84 -30.88
C LEU A 5 -14.23 5.10 -30.14
N LYS A 6 -14.74 6.28 -30.52
CA LYS A 6 -14.48 7.52 -29.79
C LYS A 6 -15.07 7.47 -28.38
N PHE A 7 -16.29 6.96 -28.24
CA PHE A 7 -16.93 6.80 -26.93
C PHE A 7 -16.13 5.85 -26.03
N SER A 8 -15.73 4.68 -26.53
CA SER A 8 -14.89 3.76 -25.75
C SER A 8 -13.55 4.38 -25.36
N ALA A 9 -12.91 5.13 -26.26
CA ALA A 9 -11.68 5.84 -25.95
C ALA A 9 -11.87 6.90 -24.86
N TYR A 10 -12.97 7.68 -24.90
CA TYR A 10 -13.28 8.63 -23.84
C TYR A 10 -13.59 7.96 -22.50
N THR A 11 -14.28 6.81 -22.51
CA THR A 11 -14.53 6.05 -21.27
C THR A 11 -13.24 5.52 -20.66
N VAL A 12 -12.32 4.98 -21.48
CA VAL A 12 -11.00 4.54 -21.01
C VAL A 12 -10.20 5.73 -20.47
N LEU A 13 -10.17 6.85 -21.20
CA LEU A 13 -9.46 8.06 -20.76
C LEU A 13 -10.02 8.58 -19.43
N LEU A 14 -11.34 8.63 -19.28
CA LEU A 14 -11.99 9.04 -18.03
C LEU A 14 -11.63 8.07 -16.89
N GLY A 15 -11.65 6.77 -17.15
CA GLY A 15 -11.24 5.75 -16.19
C GLY A 15 -9.78 5.92 -15.74
N LEU A 16 -8.86 6.22 -16.67
CA LEU A 16 -7.47 6.51 -16.37
C LEU A 16 -7.30 7.78 -15.53
N ILE A 17 -8.08 8.84 -15.83
CA ILE A 17 -8.05 10.08 -15.04
C ILE A 17 -8.53 9.82 -13.61
N ILE A 18 -9.68 9.17 -13.44
CA ILE A 18 -10.23 8.85 -12.11
C ILE A 18 -9.29 7.92 -11.34
N GLY A 19 -8.78 6.88 -11.98
CA GLY A 19 -7.81 5.95 -11.39
C GLY A 19 -6.51 6.64 -11.00
N GLY A 20 -6.00 7.53 -11.85
CA GLY A 20 -4.81 8.33 -11.57
C GLY A 20 -4.99 9.27 -10.38
N LEU A 21 -6.14 9.96 -10.30
CA LEU A 21 -6.48 10.80 -9.14
C LEU A 21 -6.57 9.98 -7.85
N TYR A 22 -7.18 8.78 -7.91
CA TYR A 22 -7.26 7.88 -6.78
C TYR A 22 -5.87 7.40 -6.32
N LEU A 23 -5.00 6.98 -7.24
CA LEU A 23 -3.63 6.57 -6.93
C LEU A 23 -2.79 7.73 -6.39
N ALA A 24 -2.92 8.92 -6.96
CA ALA A 24 -2.25 10.12 -6.44
C ALA A 24 -2.66 10.39 -4.99
N ASN A 25 -3.96 10.32 -4.67
CA ASN A 25 -4.46 10.45 -3.31
C ASN A 25 -3.96 9.32 -2.38
N LEU A 26 -3.81 8.10 -2.90
CA LEU A 26 -3.38 6.93 -2.11
C LEU A 26 -1.88 6.94 -1.76
N PHE A 27 -1.03 7.46 -2.66
CA PHE A 27 0.43 7.41 -2.50
C PHE A 27 1.07 8.75 -2.10
N LEU A 28 0.51 9.88 -2.52
CA LEU A 28 1.16 11.20 -2.36
C LEU A 28 0.54 12.07 -1.25
N MET A 29 -0.68 11.74 -0.83
CA MET A 29 -1.43 12.50 0.18
C MET A 29 -1.80 11.60 1.35
N ARG A 30 -2.38 12.19 2.39
CA ARG A 30 -3.08 11.43 3.43
C ARG A 30 -4.34 10.80 2.82
N PRO A 31 -4.45 9.46 2.68
CA PRO A 31 -5.59 8.90 1.99
C PRO A 31 -6.87 9.13 2.78
N VAL A 32 -7.95 9.42 2.06
CA VAL A 32 -9.27 9.65 2.66
C VAL A 32 -9.73 8.48 3.55
N SER A 33 -9.35 7.25 3.21
CA SER A 33 -9.75 6.04 3.93
C SER A 33 -8.56 5.38 4.62
N LEU A 34 -8.70 5.13 5.92
CA LEU A 34 -7.74 4.36 6.71
C LEU A 34 -7.51 2.96 6.11
N ASP A 35 -8.59 2.28 5.71
CA ASP A 35 -8.50 0.92 5.17
C ASP A 35 -7.67 0.87 3.89
N HIS A 36 -7.86 1.83 2.98
CA HIS A 36 -7.08 1.89 1.74
C HIS A 36 -5.61 2.23 2.02
N TYR A 37 -5.34 3.11 2.99
CA TYR A 37 -3.96 3.40 3.41
C TYR A 37 -3.26 2.15 3.96
N LEU A 38 -3.91 1.44 4.89
CA LEU A 38 -3.38 0.21 5.48
C LEU A 38 -3.21 -0.89 4.44
N ALA A 39 -4.20 -1.12 3.57
CA ALA A 39 -4.12 -2.11 2.51
C ALA A 39 -2.97 -1.81 1.53
N LYS A 40 -2.78 -0.53 1.17
CA LYS A 40 -1.67 -0.11 0.31
C LYS A 40 -0.32 -0.39 0.97
N ASN A 41 -0.15 -0.06 2.25
CA ASN A 41 1.12 -0.33 2.95
C ASN A 41 1.36 -1.83 3.09
N LEU A 42 0.35 -2.63 3.45
CA LEU A 42 0.47 -4.09 3.51
C LEU A 42 0.96 -4.68 2.17
N VAL A 43 0.41 -4.21 1.05
CA VAL A 43 0.84 -4.66 -0.27
C VAL A 43 2.27 -4.20 -0.57
N VAL A 44 2.64 -2.96 -0.23
CA VAL A 44 4.00 -2.45 -0.45
C VAL A 44 5.02 -3.23 0.39
N ASP A 45 4.74 -3.45 1.67
CA ASP A 45 5.64 -4.17 2.60
C ASP A 45 5.82 -5.62 2.17
N MET A 46 4.75 -6.25 1.67
CA MET A 46 4.82 -7.57 1.08
C MET A 46 5.82 -7.62 -0.09
N PHE A 47 5.89 -6.58 -0.93
CA PHE A 47 6.82 -6.53 -2.06
C PHE A 47 8.24 -6.10 -1.67
N ASP A 48 8.42 -5.49 -0.50
CA ASP A 48 9.74 -5.10 0.02
C ASP A 48 10.55 -6.31 0.56
N SER A 49 9.88 -7.41 0.96
CA SER A 49 10.52 -8.65 1.44
C SER A 49 10.35 -9.81 0.44
N PRO A 50 11.42 -10.30 -0.20
CA PRO A 50 11.34 -11.47 -1.09
C PRO A 50 10.79 -12.71 -0.38
N GLU A 51 11.08 -12.89 0.91
CA GLU A 51 10.58 -13.98 1.75
C GLU A 51 9.06 -13.93 1.87
N THR A 52 8.50 -12.74 2.11
CA THR A 52 7.06 -12.55 2.24
C THR A 52 6.35 -12.88 0.94
N ILE A 53 6.93 -12.48 -0.19
CA ILE A 53 6.44 -12.84 -1.53
C ILE A 53 6.43 -14.37 -1.70
N THR A 54 7.53 -15.04 -1.35
CA THR A 54 7.66 -16.50 -1.43
C THR A 54 6.63 -17.20 -0.53
N HIS A 55 6.45 -16.74 0.71
CA HIS A 55 5.50 -17.33 1.66
C HIS A 55 4.04 -17.25 1.18
N LEU A 56 3.68 -16.18 0.47
CA LEU A 56 2.33 -15.99 -0.04
C LEU A 56 2.08 -16.74 -1.36
N GLY A 57 3.13 -17.06 -2.13
CA GLY A 57 3.04 -17.83 -3.39
C GLY A 57 2.24 -17.15 -4.51
N LEU A 58 1.80 -15.90 -4.32
CA LEU A 58 0.89 -15.20 -5.24
C LEU A 58 1.53 -14.87 -6.59
N VAL A 59 2.86 -14.75 -6.63
CA VAL A 59 3.61 -14.32 -7.83
C VAL A 59 4.69 -15.30 -8.28
N ASP A 60 4.68 -16.54 -7.79
CA ASP A 60 5.65 -17.59 -8.17
C ASP A 60 5.67 -17.84 -9.69
N ARG A 61 4.52 -17.75 -10.35
CA ARG A 61 4.41 -17.87 -11.82
C ARG A 61 5.20 -16.78 -12.57
N PHE A 62 5.48 -15.67 -11.90
CA PHE A 62 6.26 -14.54 -12.41
C PHE A 62 7.67 -14.48 -11.80
N ASN A 63 8.15 -15.57 -11.18
CA ASN A 63 9.52 -15.63 -10.65
C ASN A 63 10.58 -15.40 -11.74
N TRP A 64 10.30 -15.74 -13.00
CA TRP A 64 11.17 -15.44 -14.14
C TRP A 64 11.45 -13.94 -14.31
N LEU A 65 10.54 -13.06 -13.85
CA LEU A 65 10.68 -11.61 -13.92
C LEU A 65 11.18 -11.01 -12.61
N THR A 66 10.67 -11.49 -11.47
CA THR A 66 10.94 -10.90 -10.14
C THR A 66 12.18 -11.47 -9.46
N GLN A 67 12.50 -12.74 -9.73
CA GLN A 67 13.59 -13.52 -9.12
C GLN A 67 13.61 -13.41 -7.58
N HIS A 68 12.43 -13.32 -6.96
CA HIS A 68 12.29 -13.15 -5.52
C HIS A 68 12.76 -14.39 -4.76
N ASN A 69 12.53 -15.59 -5.31
CA ASN A 69 12.93 -16.87 -4.69
C ASN A 69 14.46 -17.08 -4.58
N SER A 70 15.26 -16.21 -5.20
CA SER A 70 16.73 -16.24 -5.11
C SER A 70 17.32 -15.07 -4.32
N LYS A 71 16.48 -14.29 -3.64
CA LYS A 71 16.87 -13.10 -2.88
C LYS A 71 16.53 -13.29 -1.41
N LEU A 72 17.27 -12.61 -0.55
CA LEU A 72 16.97 -12.46 0.87
C LEU A 72 17.02 -10.98 1.22
N SER A 73 16.18 -10.53 2.14
CA SER A 73 16.27 -9.20 2.72
C SER A 73 17.61 -9.06 3.45
N LEU A 74 18.32 -7.96 3.18
CA LEU A 74 19.58 -7.64 3.82
C LEU A 74 19.36 -6.39 4.68
N ASP A 75 19.39 -6.57 5.99
CA ASP A 75 19.14 -5.49 6.94
C ASP A 75 20.47 -4.83 7.33
N GLY A 76 20.96 -3.96 6.45
CA GLY A 76 22.03 -3.04 6.79
C GLY A 76 21.53 -1.92 7.72
N LEU A 77 22.46 -1.24 8.41
CA LEU A 77 22.11 -0.13 9.32
C LEU A 77 21.25 0.96 8.64
N GLU A 78 21.57 1.31 7.39
CA GLU A 78 20.81 2.29 6.60
C GLU A 78 19.36 1.83 6.33
N LYS A 79 19.17 0.53 6.08
CA LYS A 79 17.85 -0.06 5.84
C LYS A 79 17.00 -0.04 7.12
N ILE A 80 17.60 -0.41 8.25
CA ILE A 80 16.96 -0.35 9.57
C ILE A 80 16.55 1.08 9.91
N GLU A 81 17.44 2.06 9.71
CA GLU A 81 17.12 3.48 9.96
C GLU A 81 15.99 3.97 9.05
N SER A 82 16.03 3.61 7.77
CA SER A 82 14.97 3.95 6.82
C SER A 82 13.62 3.35 7.20
N ASP A 83 13.59 2.08 7.62
CA ASP A 83 12.36 1.40 7.98
C ASP A 83 11.79 1.92 9.30
N LEU A 84 12.64 2.26 10.28
CA LEU A 84 12.23 2.95 11.50
C LEU A 84 11.62 4.33 11.19
N GLN A 85 12.22 5.11 10.29
CA GLN A 85 11.67 6.40 9.89
C GLN A 85 10.30 6.23 9.22
N LYS A 86 10.15 5.22 8.35
CA LYS A 86 8.85 4.89 7.73
C LYS A 86 7.82 4.49 8.80
N ALA A 87 8.19 3.71 9.81
CA ALA A 87 7.30 3.31 10.89
C ALA A 87 6.79 4.53 11.68
N VAL A 88 7.68 5.47 12.02
CA VAL A 88 7.32 6.74 12.68
C VAL A 88 6.34 7.56 11.84
N ASP A 89 6.60 7.71 10.54
CA ASP A 89 5.74 8.47 9.63
C ASP A 89 4.36 7.81 9.46
N ARG A 90 4.33 6.47 9.32
CA ARG A 90 3.10 5.68 9.24
C ARG A 90 2.26 5.84 10.49
N ARG A 91 2.89 5.71 11.65
CA ARG A 91 2.24 5.86 12.95
C ARG A 91 1.62 7.25 13.08
N ARG A 92 2.37 8.29 12.75
CA ARG A 92 1.87 9.69 12.76
C ARG A 92 0.65 9.85 11.86
N LEU A 93 0.68 9.27 10.66
CA LEU A 93 -0.43 9.35 9.72
C LEU A 93 -1.66 8.58 10.21
N ILE A 94 -1.50 7.35 10.71
CA ILE A 94 -2.59 6.52 11.25
C ILE A 94 -3.22 7.19 12.48
N ALA A 95 -2.41 7.76 13.37
CA ALA A 95 -2.89 8.49 14.54
C ALA A 95 -3.68 9.76 14.18
N SER A 96 -3.45 10.34 12.99
CA SER A 96 -4.14 11.56 12.55
C SER A 96 -5.62 11.34 12.17
N TYR A 97 -6.09 10.09 12.04
CA TYR A 97 -7.50 9.77 11.78
C TYR A 97 -8.36 9.96 13.03
N PRO A 98 -9.30 10.93 13.02
CA PRO A 98 -10.09 11.22 14.20
C PRO A 98 -11.08 10.07 14.46
N PRO A 99 -11.26 9.63 15.72
CA PRO A 99 -12.13 8.51 16.06
C PRO A 99 -13.55 8.67 15.53
N ASP A 100 -14.08 9.89 15.52
CA ASP A 100 -15.46 10.18 15.08
C ASP A 100 -15.69 9.97 13.58
N SER A 101 -14.63 10.06 12.77
CA SER A 101 -14.69 9.72 11.34
C SER A 101 -14.60 8.21 11.06
N LEU A 102 -14.26 7.41 12.06
CA LEU A 102 -13.99 5.98 11.91
C LEU A 102 -15.17 5.14 12.40
N SER A 103 -15.54 4.14 11.60
CA SER A 103 -16.45 3.08 12.03
C SER A 103 -15.87 2.30 13.21
N HIS A 104 -16.72 1.58 13.95
CA HIS A 104 -16.27 0.76 15.08
C HIS A 104 -15.15 -0.23 14.70
N ARG A 105 -15.27 -0.89 13.54
CA ARG A 105 -14.23 -1.80 13.01
C ARG A 105 -12.94 -1.06 12.71
N GLN A 106 -13.00 0.08 12.04
CA GLN A 106 -11.82 0.89 11.72
C GLN A 106 -11.09 1.40 12.97
N ARG A 107 -11.82 1.72 14.05
CA ARG A 107 -11.19 2.08 15.34
C ARG A 107 -10.40 0.92 15.93
N ILE A 108 -10.90 -0.31 15.82
CA ILE A 108 -10.18 -1.51 16.26
C ILE A 108 -8.95 -1.71 15.37
N THR A 109 -9.11 -1.67 14.04
CA THR A 109 -8.00 -1.79 13.09
C THR A 109 -6.92 -0.73 13.32
N GLN A 110 -7.31 0.53 13.57
CA GLN A 110 -6.41 1.62 13.89
C GLN A 110 -5.58 1.30 15.14
N LYS A 111 -6.21 0.80 16.20
CA LYS A 111 -5.51 0.41 17.44
C LYS A 111 -4.53 -0.73 17.22
N ILE A 112 -4.92 -1.74 16.44
CA ILE A 112 -4.03 -2.86 16.10
C ILE A 112 -2.81 -2.35 15.32
N ALA A 113 -3.03 -1.51 14.30
CA ALA A 113 -1.94 -0.97 13.50
C ALA A 113 -1.00 -0.05 14.29
N LEU A 114 -1.54 0.78 15.21
CA LEU A 114 -0.71 1.60 16.09
C LEU A 114 0.08 0.75 17.09
N PHE A 115 -0.53 -0.31 17.63
CA PHE A 115 0.15 -1.24 18.52
C PHE A 115 1.30 -1.95 17.79
N ASP A 116 1.09 -2.42 16.57
CA ASP A 116 2.11 -3.08 15.76
C ASP A 116 3.32 -2.17 15.54
N LEU A 117 3.10 -0.93 15.07
CA LEU A 117 4.14 0.07 14.84
C LEU A 117 4.85 0.55 16.12
N ASP A 118 4.21 0.42 17.29
CA ASP A 118 4.81 0.75 18.58
C ASP A 118 5.74 -0.36 19.10
N ASN A 119 5.72 -1.54 18.48
CA ASN A 119 6.49 -2.72 18.87
C ASN A 119 7.39 -3.29 17.75
N GLU A 120 7.55 -2.57 16.63
CA GLU A 120 8.58 -2.84 15.61
C GLU A 120 10.00 -2.59 16.13
#